data_AF-A0A495KPQ4-F1
#
_entry.id   AF-A0A495KPQ4-F1
#
_cell.length_a   1.000
_cell.length_b   1.000
_cell.length_c   1.000
_cell.angle_alpha   90.00
_cell.angle_beta   90.00
_cell.angle_gamma   90.00
#
_symmetry.space_group_name_H-M   'P 1'
#
loop_
_entity.id
_entity.type
_entity.pdbx_description
1 polymer ?
#
loop_
_entity_poly.entity_id
_entity_poly.type
_entity_poly.pdbx_seq_one_letter_code
_entity_poly.pdbx_strand_id
1 'polypeptide(L)'
;MIKTVTLTLVLFLALYFGTGGFLILQNDQTYEDLKATKVTESNKQDIVVGMQNIVDEQTAIEAIYPYILALPTVLSFLITSICFGIIGSIAKIVNDTIQSKKKITATVNLLLIPIQGGLIGIIILGISYALPVLLTNENISLKPISIVFLSLFGGVYYQNFYSRFLKIVNSIGPADKD
;
A
#
# COMPACT_ATOMS: atom_id res chain seq x y z
N MET A 1 12.06 25.50 6.02
CA MET A 1 10.80 25.77 5.30
C MET A 1 10.65 24.89 4.06
N ILE A 2 11.59 24.95 3.11
CA ILE A 2 11.57 24.14 1.87
C ILE A 2 11.30 22.64 2.12
N LYS A 3 12.07 22.00 3.01
CA LYS A 3 11.92 20.57 3.33
C LYS A 3 10.51 20.17 3.80
N THR A 4 9.87 21.01 4.59
CA THR A 4 8.51 20.77 5.11
C THR A 4 7.48 20.85 3.98
N VAL A 5 7.59 21.87 3.14
CA VAL A 5 6.73 22.03 1.95
C VAL A 5 6.87 20.83 1.03
N THR A 6 8.11 20.37 0.77
CA THR A 6 8.34 19.17 -0.05
C THR A 6 7.69 17.92 0.56
N LEU A 7 7.82 17.71 1.88
CA LEU A 7 7.20 16.56 2.55
C LEU A 7 5.67 16.60 2.46
N THR A 8 5.08 17.79 2.61
CA THR A 8 3.63 18.00 2.45
C THR A 8 3.18 17.71 1.02
N LEU A 9 3.92 18.16 0.01
CA LEU A 9 3.64 17.84 -1.39
C LEU A 9 3.72 16.32 -1.66
N VAL A 10 4.76 15.66 -1.15
CA VAL A 10 4.91 14.20 -1.25
C VAL A 10 3.73 13.48 -0.59
N LEU A 11 3.26 13.95 0.56
CA LEU A 11 2.09 13.38 1.24
C LEU A 11 0.83 13.51 0.39
N PHE A 12 0.56 14.69 -0.18
CA PHE A 12 -0.62 14.89 -1.02
C PHE A 12 -0.57 14.06 -2.30
N LEU A 13 0.59 13.96 -2.95
CA LEU A 13 0.76 13.09 -4.12
C LEU A 13 0.57 11.62 -3.74
N ALA A 14 1.18 11.14 -2.65
CA ALA A 14 1.01 9.77 -2.19
C ALA A 14 -0.45 9.46 -1.81
N LEU A 15 -1.16 10.40 -1.18
CA LEU A 15 -2.59 10.26 -0.90
C LEU A 15 -3.39 10.19 -2.21
N TYR A 16 -3.15 11.10 -3.15
CA TYR A 16 -3.87 11.13 -4.42
C TYR A 16 -3.68 9.82 -5.21
N PHE A 17 -2.44 9.42 -5.45
CA PHE A 17 -2.14 8.21 -6.23
C PHE A 17 -2.47 6.91 -5.47
N GLY A 18 -2.26 6.88 -4.16
CA GLY A 18 -2.55 5.72 -3.32
C GLY A 18 -4.04 5.48 -3.16
N THR A 19 -4.84 6.52 -2.94
CA THR A 19 -6.30 6.39 -2.81
C THR A 19 -6.95 6.00 -4.14
N GLY A 20 -6.60 6.66 -5.24
CA GLY A 20 -7.12 6.30 -6.56
C GLY A 20 -6.75 4.86 -6.95
N GLY A 21 -5.51 4.44 -6.67
CA GLY A 21 -5.07 3.06 -6.89
C GLY A 21 -5.80 2.04 -6.01
N PHE A 22 -6.06 2.36 -4.74
CA PHE A 22 -6.84 1.49 -3.86
C PHE A 22 -8.30 1.34 -4.30
N LEU A 23 -8.95 2.46 -4.65
CA LEU A 23 -10.36 2.47 -5.04
C LEU A 23 -10.60 1.63 -6.30
N ILE A 24 -9.76 1.79 -7.33
CA ILE A 24 -9.93 0.99 -8.56
C ILE A 24 -9.72 -0.50 -8.30
N LEU A 25 -8.71 -0.87 -7.49
CA LEU A 25 -8.45 -2.26 -7.14
C LEU A 25 -9.60 -2.87 -6.32
N GLN A 26 -10.22 -2.09 -5.43
CA GLN A 26 -11.37 -2.52 -4.65
C GLN A 26 -12.61 -2.71 -5.54
N ASN A 27 -12.81 -1.82 -6.50
CA ASN A 27 -13.90 -1.90 -7.46
C ASN A 27 -13.75 -3.14 -8.37
N ASP A 28 -12.55 -3.36 -8.92
CA ASP A 28 -12.20 -4.54 -9.73
C ASP A 28 -12.45 -5.85 -8.97
N GLN A 29 -12.03 -5.91 -7.70
CA GLN A 29 -12.27 -7.10 -6.88
C GLN A 29 -13.76 -7.35 -6.67
N THR A 30 -14.52 -6.28 -6.36
CA THR A 30 -15.98 -6.39 -6.13
C THR A 30 -16.70 -6.85 -7.41
N TYR A 31 -16.25 -6.37 -8.57
CA TYR A 31 -16.78 -6.79 -9.87
C TYR A 31 -16.54 -8.27 -10.13
N GLU A 32 -15.31 -8.76 -9.91
CA GLU A 32 -14.99 -10.18 -10.09
C GLU A 32 -15.73 -11.07 -9.07
N ASP A 33 -15.93 -10.61 -7.83
CA ASP A 33 -16.71 -11.32 -6.80
C ASP A 33 -18.20 -11.46 -7.22
N LEU A 34 -18.82 -10.38 -7.74
CA LEU A 34 -20.20 -10.44 -8.25
C LEU A 34 -20.31 -11.33 -9.49
N LYS A 35 -19.32 -11.28 -10.39
CA LYS A 35 -19.29 -12.10 -11.61
C LYS A 35 -19.11 -13.60 -11.30
N ALA A 36 -18.35 -13.92 -10.26
CA ALA A 36 -18.17 -15.29 -9.78
C ALA A 36 -19.41 -15.83 -9.03
N THR A 37 -20.33 -14.96 -8.60
CA THR A 37 -21.54 -15.35 -7.87
C THR A 37 -22.53 -16.07 -8.80
N LYS A 38 -23.00 -17.25 -8.39
CA LYS A 38 -24.00 -18.01 -9.15
C LYS A 38 -25.33 -17.26 -9.16
N VAL A 39 -25.82 -16.97 -10.36
CA VAL A 39 -27.11 -16.29 -10.56
C VAL A 39 -28.25 -17.26 -10.28
N THR A 40 -29.08 -16.93 -9.30
CA THR A 40 -30.38 -17.56 -9.01
C THR A 40 -31.48 -16.53 -9.22
N GLU A 41 -32.74 -16.96 -9.41
CA GLU A 41 -33.85 -16.00 -9.55
C GLU A 41 -33.99 -15.08 -8.34
N SER A 42 -33.62 -15.55 -7.15
CA SER A 42 -33.68 -14.77 -5.91
C SER A 42 -32.63 -13.66 -5.80
N ASN A 43 -31.49 -13.75 -6.51
CA ASN A 43 -30.40 -12.78 -6.40
C ASN A 43 -30.12 -12.03 -7.72
N LYS A 44 -30.81 -12.38 -8.80
CA LYS A 44 -30.59 -11.81 -10.14
C LYS A 44 -30.72 -10.29 -10.13
N GLN A 45 -31.73 -9.76 -9.44
CA GLN A 45 -31.95 -8.32 -9.36
C GLN A 45 -30.85 -7.63 -8.55
N ASP A 46 -30.41 -8.24 -7.45
CA ASP A 46 -29.33 -7.71 -6.62
C ASP A 46 -27.99 -7.68 -7.38
N ILE A 47 -27.70 -8.71 -8.18
CA ILE A 47 -26.49 -8.75 -9.02
C ILE A 47 -26.54 -7.67 -10.11
N VAL A 48 -27.68 -7.46 -10.76
CA VAL A 48 -27.83 -6.41 -11.78
C VAL A 48 -27.65 -5.02 -11.17
N VAL A 49 -28.28 -4.75 -10.02
CA VAL A 49 -28.12 -3.48 -9.31
C VAL A 49 -26.68 -3.30 -8.83
N GLY A 50 -26.07 -4.34 -8.29
CA GLY A 50 -24.66 -4.32 -7.85
C GLY A 50 -23.71 -4.02 -9.01
N MET A 51 -23.90 -4.66 -10.17
CA MET A 51 -23.11 -4.38 -11.37
C MET A 51 -23.29 -2.94 -11.87
N GLN A 52 -24.52 -2.40 -11.83
CA GLN A 52 -24.75 -1.01 -12.19
C GLN A 52 -24.04 -0.05 -11.22
N ASN A 53 -24.13 -0.30 -9.92
CA ASN A 53 -23.45 0.51 -8.91
C ASN A 53 -21.92 0.52 -9.12
N ILE A 54 -21.31 -0.60 -9.49
CA ILE A 54 -19.88 -0.69 -9.81
C ILE A 54 -19.51 0.19 -11.01
N VAL A 55 -20.35 0.22 -12.05
CA VAL A 55 -20.14 1.06 -13.23
C VAL A 55 -20.26 2.55 -12.88
N ASP A 56 -21.24 2.90 -12.05
CA ASP A 56 -21.45 4.28 -11.59
C ASP A 56 -20.28 4.73 -10.68
N GLU A 57 -19.84 3.86 -9.75
CA GLU A 57 -18.67 4.09 -8.91
C GLU A 57 -17.40 4.25 -9.75
N GLN A 58 -17.18 3.37 -10.73
CA GLN A 58 -16.05 3.46 -11.64
C GLN A 58 -16.03 4.81 -12.36
N THR A 59 -17.17 5.25 -12.89
CA THR A 59 -17.31 6.54 -13.57
C THR A 59 -16.95 7.71 -12.63
N ALA A 60 -17.37 7.65 -11.37
CA ALA A 60 -17.05 8.65 -10.36
C ALA A 60 -15.55 8.65 -9.99
N ILE A 61 -14.95 7.47 -9.83
CA ILE A 61 -13.50 7.33 -9.55
C ILE A 61 -12.70 7.88 -10.74
N GLU A 62 -13.08 7.56 -11.98
CA GLU A 62 -12.42 8.05 -13.19
C GLU A 62 -12.46 9.57 -13.33
N ALA A 63 -13.58 10.19 -12.96
CA ALA A 63 -13.71 11.65 -12.99
C ALA A 63 -12.71 12.36 -12.06
N ILE A 64 -12.35 11.72 -10.94
CA ILE A 64 -11.42 12.28 -9.95
C ILE A 64 -9.97 11.84 -10.23
N TYR A 65 -9.78 10.60 -10.69
CA TYR A 65 -8.47 9.95 -10.85
C TYR A 65 -8.29 9.42 -12.28
N PRO A 66 -8.25 10.27 -13.32
CA PRO A 66 -8.28 9.83 -14.71
C PRO A 66 -7.09 8.95 -15.11
N TYR A 67 -5.99 9.01 -14.37
CA TYR A 67 -4.79 8.21 -14.64
C TYR A 67 -5.03 6.70 -14.45
N ILE A 68 -6.05 6.28 -13.69
CA ILE A 68 -6.31 4.88 -13.38
C ILE A 68 -6.68 4.07 -14.63
N LEU A 69 -7.30 4.69 -15.64
CA LEU A 69 -7.71 4.06 -16.89
C LEU A 69 -6.53 3.52 -17.71
N ALA A 70 -5.37 4.17 -17.59
CA ALA A 70 -4.18 3.80 -18.34
C ALA A 70 -3.34 2.73 -17.62
N LEU A 71 -3.68 2.36 -16.39
CA LEU A 71 -2.85 1.50 -15.56
C LEU A 71 -3.37 0.06 -15.55
N PRO A 72 -2.52 -0.93 -15.90
CA PRO A 72 -2.84 -2.33 -15.65
C PRO A 72 -2.88 -2.60 -14.14
N THR A 73 -3.70 -3.56 -13.71
CA THR A 73 -3.93 -3.93 -12.30
C THR A 73 -2.64 -4.12 -11.50
N VAL A 74 -1.61 -4.73 -12.09
CA VAL A 74 -0.29 -4.93 -11.43
C VAL A 74 0.38 -3.59 -11.10
N LEU A 75 0.33 -2.62 -12.02
CA LEU A 75 0.86 -1.28 -11.77
C LEU A 75 0.02 -0.53 -10.74
N SER A 76 -1.31 -0.73 -10.72
CA SER A 76 -2.17 -0.18 -9.67
C SER A 76 -1.79 -0.70 -8.29
N PHE A 77 -1.52 -2.00 -8.13
CA PHE A 77 -1.02 -2.57 -6.87
C PHE A 77 0.35 -1.99 -6.48
N LEU A 78 1.26 -1.84 -7.44
CA LEU A 78 2.59 -1.28 -7.23
C LEU A 78 2.54 0.18 -6.75
N ILE A 79 1.78 1.03 -7.44
CA ILE A 79 1.62 2.44 -7.10
C ILE A 79 0.96 2.57 -5.72
N THR A 80 -0.09 1.79 -5.48
CA THR A 80 -0.80 1.75 -4.20
C THR A 80 0.15 1.38 -3.06
N SER A 81 0.91 0.29 -3.18
CA SER A 81 1.82 -0.17 -2.13
C SER A 81 2.93 0.85 -1.84
N ILE A 82 3.53 1.45 -2.88
CA ILE A 82 4.53 2.52 -2.74
C ILE A 82 3.94 3.71 -1.99
N CYS A 83 2.76 4.18 -2.41
CA CYS A 83 2.11 5.34 -1.82
C CYS A 83 1.76 5.12 -0.34
N PHE A 84 1.18 3.98 0.01
CA PHE A 84 0.87 3.67 1.41
C PHE A 84 2.11 3.43 2.26
N GLY A 85 3.18 2.87 1.70
CA GLY A 85 4.49 2.80 2.35
C GLY A 85 5.08 4.19 2.65
N ILE A 86 5.00 5.11 1.69
CA ILE A 86 5.37 6.53 1.87
C ILE A 86 4.53 7.15 2.99
N ILE A 87 3.20 7.03 2.94
CA ILE A 87 2.29 7.59 3.95
C ILE A 87 2.63 7.07 5.35
N GLY A 88 2.87 5.77 5.50
CA GLY A 88 3.26 5.16 6.77
C GLY A 88 4.55 5.75 7.34
N SER A 89 5.57 5.91 6.50
CA SER A 89 6.84 6.51 6.93
C SER A 89 6.72 8.01 7.28
N ILE A 90 5.83 8.75 6.61
CA ILE A 90 5.51 10.14 6.96
C ILE A 90 4.79 10.19 8.31
N ALA A 91 3.83 9.30 8.57
CA ALA A 91 3.16 9.21 9.86
C ALA A 91 4.16 8.96 11.00
N LYS A 92 5.18 8.13 10.76
CA LYS A 92 6.29 7.91 11.70
C LYS A 92 7.09 9.19 11.95
N ILE A 93 7.46 9.95 10.91
CA ILE A 93 8.15 11.25 11.06
C ILE A 93 7.33 12.21 11.94
N VAL A 94 6.03 12.32 11.68
CA VAL A 94 5.12 13.19 12.44
C VAL A 94 5.09 12.75 13.90
N ASN A 95 4.89 11.46 14.16
CA ASN A 95 4.89 10.91 15.51
C ASN A 95 6.22 11.16 16.25
N ASP A 96 7.36 10.94 15.59
CA ASP A 96 8.68 11.14 16.19
C ASP A 96 8.96 12.62 16.48
N THR A 97 8.47 13.52 15.64
CA THR A 97 8.55 14.97 15.85
C THR A 97 7.76 15.38 17.08
N ILE A 98 6.54 14.86 17.24
CA ILE A 98 5.67 15.13 18.39
C ILE A 98 6.32 14.62 19.69
N GLN A 99 6.81 13.38 19.69
CA GLN A 99 7.41 12.75 20.87
C GLN A 99 8.74 13.40 21.28
N SER A 100 9.60 13.69 20.31
CA SER A 100 10.94 14.24 20.59
C SER A 100 10.96 15.75 20.82
N LYS A 101 9.85 16.46 20.56
CA LYS A 101 9.74 17.94 20.56
C LYS A 101 10.80 18.63 19.68
N LYS A 102 11.43 17.91 18.75
CA LYS A 102 12.44 18.45 17.83
C LYS A 102 11.73 19.00 16.59
N LYS A 103 12.31 20.05 16.00
CA LYS A 103 11.82 20.59 14.72
C LYS A 103 12.08 19.58 13.59
N ILE A 104 11.09 19.34 12.73
CA ILE A 104 11.18 18.49 11.53
C ILE A 104 12.41 18.83 10.67
N THR A 105 12.77 20.12 10.60
CA THR A 105 13.89 20.61 9.81
C THR A 105 15.27 20.13 10.29
N ALA A 106 15.37 19.70 11.54
CA ALA A 106 16.61 19.20 12.14
C ALA A 106 16.88 17.73 11.77
N THR A 107 15.90 17.01 11.22
CA THR A 107 16.08 15.63 10.76
C THR A 107 16.95 15.60 9.50
N VAL A 108 18.12 14.98 9.63
CA VAL A 108 19.02 14.72 8.50
C VAL A 108 18.30 13.78 7.53
N ASN A 109 18.35 14.08 6.23
CA ASN A 109 17.76 13.27 5.17
C ASN A 109 16.23 13.02 5.26
N LEU A 110 15.47 14.05 5.63
CA LEU A 110 13.99 13.99 5.76
C LEU A 110 13.27 13.33 4.56
N LEU A 111 13.75 13.51 3.33
CA LEU A 111 13.15 12.94 2.11
C LEU A 111 13.53 11.47 1.87
N LEU A 112 14.62 11.00 2.46
CA LEU A 112 15.07 9.62 2.29
C LEU A 112 14.16 8.64 3.05
N ILE A 113 13.53 9.11 4.14
CA ILE A 113 12.60 8.32 4.96
C ILE A 113 11.33 7.95 4.16
N PRO A 114 10.62 8.89 3.49
CA PRO A 114 9.56 8.58 2.53
C PRO A 114 9.95 7.56 1.47
N ILE A 115 11.11 7.75 0.82
CA ILE A 115 11.59 6.85 -0.23
C ILE A 115 11.77 5.43 0.34
N GLN A 116 12.35 5.31 1.53
CA GLN A 116 12.49 4.03 2.22
C GLN A 116 11.12 3.40 2.54
N GLY A 117 10.14 4.20 2.97
CA GLY A 117 8.77 3.74 3.14
C GLY A 117 8.17 3.17 1.86
N GLY A 118 8.37 3.84 0.72
CA GLY A 118 7.96 3.35 -0.59
C GLY A 118 8.60 2.02 -0.98
N LEU A 119 9.93 1.88 -0.77
CA LEU A 119 10.65 0.62 -1.02
C LEU A 119 10.11 -0.54 -0.18
N ILE A 120 9.73 -0.27 1.07
CA ILE A 120 9.12 -1.27 1.94
C ILE A 120 7.75 -1.70 1.42
N GLY A 121 6.95 -0.76 0.91
CA GLY A 121 5.71 -1.08 0.21
C GLY A 121 5.92 -2.06 -0.97
N ILE A 122 6.97 -1.86 -1.77
CA ILE A 122 7.34 -2.76 -2.87
C ILE A 122 7.73 -4.15 -2.33
N ILE A 123 8.58 -4.21 -1.30
CA ILE A 123 8.99 -5.47 -0.68
C ILE A 123 7.78 -6.24 -0.16
N ILE A 124 6.86 -5.54 0.53
CA ILE A 124 5.63 -6.13 1.07
C ILE A 124 4.75 -6.67 -0.05
N LEU A 125 4.60 -5.94 -1.16
CA LEU A 125 3.87 -6.41 -2.32
C LEU A 125 4.52 -7.68 -2.91
N GLY A 126 5.84 -7.67 -3.08
CA GLY A 126 6.59 -8.82 -3.58
C GLY A 126 6.42 -10.06 -2.70
N ILE A 127 6.54 -9.92 -1.38
CA ILE A 127 6.30 -11.01 -0.43
C ILE A 127 4.84 -11.48 -0.51
N SER A 128 3.89 -10.55 -0.63
CA SER A 128 2.46 -10.88 -0.71
C SER A 128 2.13 -11.70 -1.96
N TYR A 129 2.81 -11.48 -3.09
CA TYR A 129 2.69 -12.34 -4.28
C TYR A 129 3.48 -13.65 -4.16
N ALA A 130 4.70 -13.60 -3.64
CA ALA A 130 5.57 -14.78 -3.59
C ALA A 130 5.09 -15.84 -2.59
N LEU A 131 4.59 -15.41 -1.42
CA LEU A 131 4.26 -16.32 -0.32
C LEU A 131 3.11 -17.28 -0.67
N PRO A 132 1.96 -16.83 -1.23
CA PRO A 132 0.92 -17.73 -1.70
C PRO A 132 1.41 -18.74 -2.75
N VAL A 133 2.19 -18.28 -3.74
CA VAL A 133 2.72 -19.13 -4.81
C VAL A 133 3.61 -20.23 -4.22
N LEU A 134 4.49 -19.89 -3.27
CA LEU A 134 5.37 -20.86 -2.62
C LEU A 134 4.63 -21.88 -1.74
N LEU A 135 3.52 -21.47 -1.11
CA LEU A 135 2.80 -22.31 -0.16
C LEU A 135 1.70 -23.17 -0.81
N THR A 136 1.06 -22.67 -1.85
CA THR A 136 -0.14 -23.28 -2.44
C THR A 136 0.03 -23.69 -3.89
N ASN A 137 1.11 -23.28 -4.58
CA ASN A 137 1.30 -23.41 -6.03
C ASN A 137 0.15 -22.81 -6.87
N GLU A 138 -0.71 -22.00 -6.26
CA GLU A 138 -1.83 -21.33 -6.91
C GLU A 138 -1.62 -19.82 -6.92
N ASN A 139 -2.09 -19.16 -7.98
CA ASN A 139 -2.15 -17.70 -8.04
C ASN A 139 -3.38 -17.21 -7.27
N ILE A 140 -3.17 -16.88 -6.00
CA ILE A 140 -4.22 -16.31 -5.14
C ILE A 140 -4.38 -14.82 -5.44
N SER A 141 -5.61 -14.37 -5.67
CA SER A 141 -5.91 -12.95 -5.82
C SER A 141 -5.61 -12.20 -4.53
N LEU A 142 -4.82 -11.13 -4.62
CA LEU A 142 -4.46 -10.31 -3.47
C LEU A 142 -5.63 -9.40 -3.08
N LYS A 143 -5.94 -9.36 -1.79
CA LYS A 143 -6.90 -8.40 -1.25
C LYS A 143 -6.22 -7.02 -1.15
N PRO A 144 -6.70 -5.98 -1.84
CA PRO A 144 -6.11 -4.64 -1.83
C PRO A 144 -5.98 -4.06 -0.43
N ILE A 145 -6.98 -4.29 0.43
CA ILE A 145 -6.97 -3.84 1.83
C ILE A 145 -5.77 -4.39 2.61
N SER A 146 -5.37 -5.65 2.37
CA SER A 146 -4.23 -6.26 3.03
C SER A 146 -2.92 -5.60 2.59
N ILE A 147 -2.80 -5.27 1.31
CA ILE A 147 -1.62 -4.57 0.77
C ILE A 147 -1.51 -3.15 1.34
N VAL A 148 -2.62 -2.41 1.38
CA VAL A 148 -2.68 -1.08 1.99
C VAL A 148 -2.25 -1.14 3.44
N PHE A 149 -2.87 -2.03 4.23
CA PHE A 149 -2.58 -2.15 5.66
C PHE A 149 -1.12 -2.54 5.91
N LEU A 150 -0.62 -3.57 5.24
CA LEU A 150 0.75 -4.03 5.44
C LEU A 150 1.76 -2.98 4.99
N SER A 151 1.55 -2.33 3.85
CA SER A 151 2.46 -1.29 3.34
C SER A 151 2.52 -0.09 4.28
N LEU A 152 1.37 0.38 4.76
CA LEU A 152 1.29 1.45 5.74
C LEU A 152 1.99 1.06 7.05
N PHE A 153 1.69 -0.13 7.57
CA PHE A 153 2.30 -0.66 8.79
C PHE A 153 3.83 -0.80 8.64
N GLY A 154 4.30 -1.37 7.54
CA GLY A 154 5.71 -1.50 7.22
C GLY A 154 6.42 -0.15 7.15
N GLY A 155 5.78 0.85 6.52
CA GLY A 155 6.26 2.22 6.49
C GLY A 155 6.37 2.86 7.87
N VAL A 156 5.41 2.62 8.77
CA VAL A 156 5.46 3.16 10.15
C VAL A 156 6.57 2.50 10.98
N TYR A 157 6.73 1.18 10.85
CA TYR A 157 7.58 0.38 11.76
C TYR A 157 8.95 0.01 11.19
N TYR A 158 9.36 0.59 10.06
CA TYR A 158 10.56 0.16 9.35
C TYR A 158 11.84 0.11 10.18
N GLN A 159 12.10 1.11 11.03
CA GLN A 159 13.31 1.16 11.87
C GLN A 159 13.35 0.02 12.90
N ASN A 160 12.18 -0.30 13.47
CA ASN A 160 12.03 -1.40 14.43
C ASN A 160 12.18 -2.74 13.72
N PHE A 161 11.68 -2.85 12.49
CA PHE A 161 11.82 -4.04 11.68
C PHE A 161 13.29 -4.32 11.34
N TYR A 162 14.01 -3.35 10.76
CA TYR A 162 15.42 -3.52 10.40
C TYR A 162 16.31 -3.84 11.61
N SER A 163 16.13 -3.13 12.73
CA SER A 163 16.93 -3.38 13.95
C SER A 163 16.67 -4.75 14.56
N ARG A 164 15.42 -5.24 14.53
CA ARG A 164 15.09 -6.60 14.99
C ARG A 164 15.59 -7.67 14.01
N PHE A 165 15.42 -7.45 12.71
CA PHE A 165 15.89 -8.36 11.68
C PHE A 165 17.40 -8.55 11.75
N LEU A 166 18.17 -7.47 11.86
CA LEU A 166 19.63 -7.54 12.02
C LEU A 166 20.04 -8.28 13.30
N LYS A 167 19.34 -8.06 14.42
CA LYS A 167 19.59 -8.82 15.66
C LYS A 167 19.37 -10.32 15.47
N ILE A 168 18.31 -10.71 14.77
CA ILE A 168 17.99 -12.11 14.48
C ILE A 168 19.06 -12.72 13.56
N VAL A 169 19.41 -12.05 12.46
CA VAL A 169 20.45 -12.51 11.54
C VAL A 169 21.79 -12.69 12.27
N ASN A 170 22.17 -11.72 13.10
CA ASN A 170 23.41 -11.80 13.88
C ASN A 170 23.37 -12.88 14.97
N SER A 171 22.17 -13.26 15.45
CA SER A 171 22.01 -14.37 16.41
C SER A 171 22.03 -15.76 15.75
N ILE A 172 21.81 -15.83 14.44
CA ILE A 172 21.82 -17.07 13.64
C ILE A 172 23.14 -17.24 12.89
N GLY A 173 23.88 -16.14 12.67
CA GLY A 173 25.26 -16.19 12.16
C GLY A 173 26.14 -17.04 13.08
N PRO A 174 27.12 -17.79 12.52
CA PRO A 174 28.03 -18.57 13.33
C PRO A 174 28.65 -17.65 14.37
N ALA A 175 28.58 -18.04 15.64
CA ALA A 175 29.39 -17.41 16.68
C ALA A 175 30.80 -17.33 16.12
N ASP A 176 31.31 -16.12 15.95
CA ASP A 176 32.71 -15.90 15.61
C ASP A 176 33.50 -16.78 16.57
N LYS A 177 34.16 -17.78 15.98
CA LYS A 177 35.14 -18.61 16.67
C LYS A 177 36.34 -17.71 16.87
N ASP A 178 36.35 -16.98 17.97
CA ASP A 178 37.58 -16.53 18.60
C ASP A 178 38.39 -17.75 19.08
#